data_AF-A7SSY6-F1
#
_entry.id   AF-A7SSY6-F1
#
_cell.length_a   1.000
_cell.length_b   1.000
_cell.length_c   1.000
_cell.angle_alpha   90.00
_cell.angle_beta   90.00
_cell.angle_gamma   90.00
#
_symmetry.space_group_name_H-M   'P 1'
#
loop_
_entity.id
_entity.type
_entity.pdbx_description
1 polymer ?
#
loop_
_entity_poly.entity_id
_entity_poly.type
_entity_poly.pdbx_seq_one_letter_code
_entity_poly.pdbx_strand_id
1 'polypeptide(L)'
;LDATQLDYEIINILRSQLRRAFQFFEAMLSKIEPELNALLRLLVWKIWRFLYVGEKILQFASMINFLVFLQKGRYQSLLERLLGIHHVFEQRQSLRQVSFEFMTRELLWHGFAEFLFFLLPLINVHKLKNLIMRQFTRPALPSSPNVKVAFHQCSICSEPPTAPHQGACEHVFCYYCIKVSCYGYRITGC
;
A
#
# COMPACT_ATOMS: atom_id res chain seq x y z
N LEU A 1 -73.96 3.06 34.81
CA LEU A 1 -72.70 3.82 34.88
C LEU A 1 -71.50 2.95 35.27
N ASP A 2 -71.66 1.64 35.55
CA ASP A 2 -70.59 0.79 36.13
C ASP A 2 -69.61 0.13 35.14
N ALA A 3 -69.97 -0.06 33.87
CA ALA A 3 -69.13 -0.81 32.93
C ALA A 3 -67.80 -0.09 32.60
N THR A 4 -67.86 1.23 32.43
CA THR A 4 -66.67 2.06 32.16
C THR A 4 -65.76 2.21 33.37
N GLN A 5 -66.30 2.01 34.57
CA GLN A 5 -65.55 2.08 35.82
C GLN A 5 -64.69 0.83 36.02
N LEU A 6 -65.23 -0.34 35.73
CA LEU A 6 -64.50 -1.60 35.86
C LEU A 6 -63.36 -1.72 34.83
N ASP A 7 -63.58 -1.23 33.61
CA ASP A 7 -62.57 -1.25 32.54
C ASP A 7 -61.31 -0.44 32.89
N TYR A 8 -61.46 0.74 33.51
CA TYR A 8 -60.29 1.53 33.91
C TYR A 8 -59.48 0.84 35.02
N GLU A 9 -60.14 0.11 35.93
CA GLU A 9 -59.46 -0.61 37.01
C GLU A 9 -58.68 -1.81 36.47
N ILE A 10 -59.28 -2.58 35.56
CA ILE A 10 -58.61 -3.72 34.91
C ILE A 10 -57.38 -3.23 34.12
N ILE A 11 -57.54 -2.15 33.35
CA ILE A 11 -56.43 -1.55 32.59
C ILE A 11 -55.33 -1.07 33.53
N ASN A 12 -55.67 -0.42 34.64
CA ASN A 12 -54.67 0.06 35.61
C ASN A 12 -53.94 -1.09 36.31
N ILE A 13 -54.63 -2.17 36.66
CA ILE A 13 -54.03 -3.35 37.27
C ILE A 13 -53.07 -4.03 36.29
N LEU A 14 -53.51 -4.31 35.06
CA LEU A 14 -52.67 -4.88 34.01
C LEU A 14 -51.43 -4.03 33.77
N ARG A 15 -51.60 -2.71 33.65
CA ARG A 15 -50.49 -1.77 33.44
C ARG A 15 -49.53 -1.72 34.63
N SER A 16 -50.01 -1.91 35.85
CA SER A 16 -49.18 -1.93 37.06
C SER A 16 -48.32 -3.20 37.16
N GLN A 17 -48.84 -4.34 36.70
CA GLN A 17 -48.10 -5.60 36.67
C GLN A 17 -47.12 -5.62 35.51
N LEU A 18 -47.53 -5.09 34.36
CA LEU A 18 -46.70 -5.01 33.16
C LEU A 18 -45.50 -4.10 33.40
N ARG A 19 -45.67 -2.95 34.08
CA ARG A 19 -44.54 -2.09 34.46
C ARG A 19 -43.56 -2.76 35.43
N ARG A 20 -44.03 -3.55 36.39
CA ARG A 20 -43.12 -4.28 37.31
C ARG A 20 -42.32 -5.36 36.60
N ALA A 21 -42.97 -6.14 35.73
CA ALA A 21 -42.30 -7.13 34.90
C ALA A 21 -41.29 -6.48 33.94
N PHE A 22 -41.69 -5.35 33.33
CA PHE A 22 -40.84 -4.61 32.39
C PHE A 22 -39.67 -3.91 33.08
N GLN A 23 -39.83 -3.39 34.30
CA GLN A 23 -38.73 -2.80 35.09
C GLN A 23 -37.62 -3.81 35.39
N PHE A 24 -37.98 -5.05 35.73
CA PHE A 24 -36.98 -6.11 35.96
C PHE A 24 -36.26 -6.49 34.66
N PHE A 25 -37.01 -6.58 33.56
CA PHE A 25 -36.45 -6.83 32.24
C PHE A 25 -35.54 -5.70 31.77
N GLU A 26 -35.93 -4.44 31.95
CA GLU A 26 -35.18 -3.23 31.58
C GLU A 26 -33.93 -3.05 32.43
N ALA A 27 -33.98 -3.39 33.72
CA ALA A 27 -32.79 -3.45 34.59
C ALA A 27 -31.81 -4.55 34.18
N MET A 28 -32.30 -5.70 33.71
CA MET A 28 -31.44 -6.76 33.20
C MET A 28 -30.89 -6.43 31.81
N LEU A 29 -31.70 -5.78 30.97
CA LEU A 29 -31.34 -5.36 29.62
C LEU A 29 -30.27 -4.27 29.66
N SER A 30 -30.41 -3.26 30.51
CA SER A 30 -29.42 -2.18 30.70
C SER A 30 -28.05 -2.66 31.18
N LYS A 31 -27.99 -3.80 31.87
CA LYS A 31 -26.74 -4.44 32.26
C LYS A 31 -26.05 -5.19 31.11
N ILE A 32 -26.83 -5.67 30.13
CA ILE A 32 -26.34 -6.43 28.96
C ILE A 32 -26.14 -5.53 27.72
N GLU A 33 -26.86 -4.40 27.63
CA GLU A 33 -26.74 -3.39 26.58
C GLU A 33 -25.30 -2.95 26.28
N PRO A 34 -24.42 -2.66 27.26
CA PRO A 34 -23.06 -2.20 26.95
C PRO A 34 -22.23 -3.29 26.24
N GLU A 35 -22.38 -4.55 26.64
CA GLU A 35 -21.67 -5.69 26.03
C GLU A 35 -22.18 -5.95 24.61
N LEU A 36 -23.50 -5.93 24.42
CA LEU A 36 -24.11 -6.13 23.11
C LEU A 36 -23.75 -4.99 22.14
N ASN A 37 -23.77 -3.74 22.62
CA ASN A 37 -23.38 -2.57 21.83
C ASN A 37 -21.89 -2.59 21.46
N ALA A 38 -21.02 -3.02 22.38
CA ALA A 38 -19.59 -3.19 22.09
C ALA A 38 -19.38 -4.26 21.01
N LEU A 39 -20.04 -5.42 21.13
CA LEU A 39 -19.98 -6.50 20.14
C LEU A 39 -20.51 -6.04 18.77
N LEU A 40 -21.67 -5.38 18.74
CA LEU A 40 -22.25 -4.83 17.52
C LEU A 40 -21.30 -3.85 16.83
N ARG A 41 -20.70 -2.91 17.58
CA ARG A 41 -19.72 -1.95 17.03
C ARG A 41 -18.49 -2.65 16.47
N LEU A 42 -17.99 -3.67 17.15
CA LEU A 42 -16.85 -4.45 16.67
C LEU A 42 -17.19 -5.21 15.37
N LEU A 43 -18.39 -5.79 15.27
CA LEU A 43 -18.83 -6.45 14.05
C LEU A 43 -18.99 -5.47 12.90
N VAL A 44 -19.64 -4.33 13.13
CA VAL A 44 -19.81 -3.28 12.11
C VAL A 44 -18.45 -2.78 11.63
N TRP A 45 -17.54 -2.45 12.55
CA TRP A 45 -16.19 -2.01 12.19
C TRP A 45 -15.42 -3.06 11.40
N LYS A 46 -15.52 -4.33 11.81
CA LYS A 46 -14.85 -5.44 11.12
C LYS A 46 -15.41 -5.63 9.71
N ILE A 47 -16.73 -5.60 9.53
CA ILE A 47 -17.39 -5.69 8.21
C ILE A 47 -16.99 -4.52 7.32
N TRP A 48 -17.04 -3.28 7.84
CA TRP A 48 -16.62 -2.10 7.11
C TRP A 48 -15.17 -2.19 6.65
N ARG A 49 -14.27 -2.65 7.54
CA ARG A 49 -12.87 -2.86 7.22
C ARG A 49 -12.69 -3.91 6.12
N PHE A 50 -13.44 -5.02 6.17
CA PHE A 50 -13.38 -6.05 5.14
C PHE A 50 -13.90 -5.54 3.78
N LEU A 51 -15.03 -4.84 3.76
CA LEU A 51 -15.58 -4.24 2.54
C LEU A 51 -14.60 -3.24 1.92
N TYR A 52 -14.04 -2.34 2.74
CA TYR A 52 -13.07 -1.36 2.30
C TYR A 52 -11.81 -2.02 1.70
N VAL A 53 -11.24 -3.01 2.39
CA VAL A 53 -10.06 -3.73 1.89
C VAL A 53 -10.41 -4.53 0.63
N GLY A 54 -11.57 -5.17 0.59
CA GLY A 54 -12.07 -5.90 -0.58
C GLY A 54 -12.22 -4.99 -1.80
N GLU A 55 -12.81 -3.80 -1.65
CA GLU A 55 -12.94 -2.80 -2.71
C GLU A 55 -11.56 -2.39 -3.25
N LYS A 56 -10.59 -2.13 -2.36
CA LYS A 56 -9.22 -1.77 -2.77
C LYS A 56 -8.50 -2.91 -3.48
N ILE A 57 -8.68 -4.15 -3.02
CA ILE A 57 -8.13 -5.33 -3.70
C ILE A 57 -8.74 -5.47 -5.09
N LEU A 58 -10.05 -5.30 -5.24
CA LEU A 58 -10.73 -5.40 -6.54
C LEU A 58 -10.30 -4.27 -7.49
N GLN A 59 -10.20 -3.04 -7.01
CA GLN A 59 -9.68 -1.90 -7.79
C GLN A 59 -8.24 -2.14 -8.25
N PHE A 60 -7.39 -2.67 -7.37
CA PHE A 60 -6.01 -2.99 -7.74
C PHE A 60 -5.93 -4.16 -8.72
N ALA A 61 -6.72 -5.20 -8.50
CA ALA A 61 -6.81 -6.33 -9.41
C ALA A 61 -7.35 -5.91 -10.79
N SER A 62 -8.29 -4.96 -10.87
CA SER A 62 -8.84 -4.46 -12.13
C SER A 62 -7.82 -3.63 -12.88
N MET A 63 -7.04 -2.81 -12.17
CA MET A 63 -5.91 -2.08 -12.74
C MET A 63 -4.86 -3.03 -13.33
N ILE A 64 -4.50 -4.10 -12.60
CA ILE A 64 -3.59 -5.13 -13.12
C ILE A 64 -4.21 -5.83 -14.34
N ASN A 65 -5.49 -6.18 -14.30
CA ASN A 65 -6.16 -6.82 -15.43
C ASN A 65 -6.14 -5.94 -16.67
N PHE A 66 -6.39 -4.64 -16.51
CA PHE A 66 -6.30 -3.67 -17.59
C PHE A 66 -4.88 -3.60 -18.19
N LEU A 67 -3.83 -3.58 -17.36
CA LEU A 67 -2.45 -3.61 -17.85
C LEU A 67 -2.12 -4.91 -18.60
N VAL A 68 -2.60 -6.06 -18.09
CA VAL A 68 -2.44 -7.35 -18.77
C VAL A 68 -3.24 -7.40 -20.07
N PHE A 69 -4.43 -6.79 -20.11
CA PHE A 69 -5.25 -6.66 -21.31
C PHE A 69 -4.55 -5.82 -22.38
N LEU A 70 -3.93 -4.70 -21.99
CA LEU A 70 -3.14 -3.88 -22.91
C LEU A 70 -1.97 -4.66 -23.52
N GLN A 71 -1.37 -5.60 -22.79
CA GLN A 71 -0.27 -6.45 -23.30
C GLN A 71 -0.75 -7.65 -24.11
N LYS A 72 -1.75 -8.38 -23.62
CA LYS A 72 -2.16 -9.71 -24.15
C LYS A 72 -3.46 -9.70 -24.97
N GLY A 73 -4.29 -8.66 -24.87
CA GLY A 73 -5.55 -8.50 -25.62
C GLY A 73 -6.75 -9.35 -25.16
N ARG A 74 -6.55 -10.38 -24.32
CA ARG A 74 -7.56 -11.44 -24.17
C ARG A 74 -8.86 -11.13 -23.39
N TYR A 75 -8.81 -10.33 -22.31
CA TYR A 75 -9.99 -10.09 -21.45
C TYR A 75 -10.03 -8.64 -20.94
N GLN A 76 -11.04 -7.87 -21.33
CA GLN A 76 -11.16 -6.44 -21.01
C GLN A 76 -11.59 -6.21 -19.55
N SER A 77 -12.30 -7.14 -18.92
CA SER A 77 -12.75 -7.01 -17.53
C SER A 77 -12.38 -8.23 -16.66
N LEU A 78 -12.24 -7.98 -15.34
CA LEU A 78 -12.09 -9.06 -14.36
C LEU A 78 -13.32 -9.96 -14.32
N LEU A 79 -14.51 -9.40 -14.54
CA LEU A 79 -15.77 -10.13 -14.51
C LEU A 79 -15.83 -11.17 -15.63
N GLU A 80 -15.39 -10.84 -16.86
CA GLU A 80 -15.28 -11.80 -17.96
C GLU A 80 -14.29 -12.93 -17.63
N ARG A 81 -13.19 -12.63 -16.94
CA ARG A 81 -12.23 -13.64 -16.50
C ARG A 81 -12.79 -14.55 -15.41
N LEU A 82 -13.63 -14.01 -14.52
CA LEU A 82 -14.19 -14.73 -13.38
C LEU A 82 -15.45 -15.53 -13.76
N LEU A 83 -16.25 -15.00 -14.68
CA LEU A 83 -17.46 -15.64 -15.23
C LEU A 83 -17.15 -16.55 -16.41
N GLY A 84 -15.97 -16.44 -17.02
CA GLY A 84 -15.59 -17.21 -18.22
C GLY A 84 -16.44 -16.89 -19.46
N ILE A 85 -17.26 -15.84 -19.39
CA ILE A 85 -18.16 -15.42 -20.47
C ILE A 85 -17.34 -14.56 -21.42
N HIS A 86 -17.17 -15.04 -22.65
CA HIS A 86 -16.54 -14.29 -23.72
C HIS A 86 -17.61 -13.42 -24.39
N HIS A 87 -17.41 -12.10 -24.48
CA HIS A 87 -18.29 -11.22 -25.24
C HIS A 87 -18.13 -11.52 -26.74
N VAL A 88 -18.87 -12.51 -27.25
CA VAL A 88 -19.01 -12.75 -28.69
C VAL A 88 -20.04 -11.76 -29.21
N PHE A 89 -19.60 -10.77 -29.98
CA PHE A 89 -20.51 -9.92 -30.75
C PHE A 89 -21.16 -10.76 -31.86
N GLU A 90 -22.48 -10.74 -31.96
CA GLU A 90 -23.27 -11.54 -32.90
C GLU A 90 -23.16 -11.07 -34.37
N GLN A 91 -22.56 -9.89 -34.62
CA GLN A 91 -22.50 -9.29 -35.96
C GLN A 91 -21.26 -9.75 -36.75
N ARG A 92 -21.43 -10.76 -37.62
CA ARG A 92 -20.51 -11.08 -38.72
C ARG A 92 -20.46 -9.91 -39.72
N GLN A 93 -19.53 -8.96 -39.56
CA GLN A 93 -19.13 -8.09 -40.67
C GLN A 93 -18.16 -8.86 -41.58
N SER A 94 -18.71 -9.37 -42.67
CA SER A 94 -18.00 -9.99 -43.76
C SER A 94 -17.10 -8.95 -44.47
N LEU A 95 -15.93 -9.41 -44.91
CA LEU A 95 -14.92 -8.76 -45.76
C LEU A 95 -13.61 -8.42 -45.04
N ARG A 96 -12.74 -9.42 -44.87
CA ARG A 96 -11.28 -9.30 -44.74
C ARG A 96 -10.83 -8.18 -43.78
N GLN A 97 -11.25 -8.25 -42.52
CA GLN A 97 -10.81 -7.32 -41.49
C GLN A 97 -9.78 -7.98 -40.58
N VAL A 98 -8.56 -7.49 -40.68
CA VAL A 98 -7.52 -7.67 -39.66
C VAL A 98 -8.04 -7.00 -38.39
N SER A 99 -8.75 -7.78 -37.60
CA SER A 99 -8.75 -7.78 -36.14
C SER A 99 -9.13 -6.47 -35.42
N PHE A 100 -10.44 -6.26 -35.23
CA PHE A 100 -10.99 -5.22 -34.34
C PHE A 100 -10.41 -5.25 -32.91
N GLU A 101 -10.00 -6.42 -32.43
CA GLU A 101 -9.31 -6.57 -31.13
C GLU A 101 -8.00 -5.78 -31.07
N PHE A 102 -7.27 -5.68 -32.19
CA PHE A 102 -6.00 -4.97 -32.26
C PHE A 102 -6.23 -3.47 -32.40
N MET A 103 -7.25 -3.05 -33.15
CA MET A 103 -7.65 -1.64 -33.28
C MET A 103 -8.09 -1.04 -31.93
N THR A 104 -8.94 -1.75 -31.19
CA THR A 104 -9.39 -1.29 -29.86
C THR A 104 -8.24 -1.24 -28.85
N ARG A 105 -7.28 -2.18 -28.93
CA ARG A 105 -6.08 -2.17 -28.08
C ARG A 105 -5.17 -0.99 -28.39
N GLU A 106 -4.95 -0.69 -29.66
CA GLU A 106 -4.08 0.40 -30.09
C GLU A 106 -4.64 1.76 -29.64
N LEU A 107 -5.95 2.00 -29.82
CA LEU A 107 -6.61 3.22 -29.33
C LEU A 107 -6.49 3.37 -27.81
N LEU A 108 -6.76 2.30 -27.05
CA LEU A 108 -6.65 2.33 -25.58
C LEU A 108 -5.21 2.54 -25.12
N TRP A 109 -4.24 1.91 -25.79
CA TRP A 109 -2.82 2.08 -25.47
C TRP A 109 -2.35 3.51 -25.75
N HIS A 110 -2.74 4.09 -26.89
CA HIS A 110 -2.42 5.48 -27.22
C HIS A 110 -3.03 6.46 -26.22
N GLY A 111 -4.33 6.35 -25.93
CA GLY A 111 -4.99 7.21 -24.95
C GLY A 111 -4.39 7.08 -23.53
N PHE A 112 -4.05 5.86 -23.12
CA PHE A 112 -3.37 5.61 -21.85
C PHE A 112 -1.95 6.22 -21.81
N ALA A 113 -1.19 6.08 -22.89
CA ALA A 113 0.16 6.62 -22.99
C ALA A 113 0.15 8.16 -22.99
N GLU A 114 -0.76 8.80 -23.72
CA GLU A 114 -0.94 10.26 -23.72
C GLU A 114 -1.23 10.77 -22.30
N PHE A 115 -2.14 10.10 -21.58
CA PHE A 115 -2.41 10.41 -20.17
C PHE A 115 -1.17 10.27 -19.29
N LEU A 116 -0.38 9.19 -19.44
CA LEU A 116 0.88 9.01 -18.71
C LEU A 116 1.89 10.11 -19.03
N PHE A 117 2.01 10.54 -20.28
CA PHE A 117 2.90 11.64 -20.67
C PHE A 117 2.52 12.95 -19.97
N PHE A 118 1.22 13.24 -19.80
CA PHE A 118 0.79 14.41 -19.04
C PHE A 118 1.02 14.28 -17.53
N LEU A 119 0.93 13.06 -16.97
CA LEU A 119 1.24 12.81 -15.57
C LEU A 119 2.74 12.82 -15.26
N LEU A 120 3.57 12.40 -16.21
CA LEU A 120 5.02 12.27 -16.04
C LEU A 120 5.71 13.54 -15.49
N PRO A 121 5.44 14.76 -16.00
CA PRO A 121 6.02 15.99 -15.45
C PRO A 121 5.49 16.36 -14.06
N LEU A 122 4.32 15.85 -13.66
CA LEU A 122 3.74 16.10 -12.34
C LEU A 122 4.31 15.15 -11.27
N ILE A 123 4.88 14.01 -11.68
CA ILE A 123 5.48 13.03 -10.79
C ILE A 123 6.95 13.39 -10.55
N ASN A 124 7.32 13.60 -9.29
CA ASN A 124 8.72 13.85 -8.93
C ASN A 124 9.56 12.57 -9.11
N VAL A 125 10.17 12.44 -10.29
CA VAL A 125 10.97 11.28 -10.72
C VAL A 125 12.11 10.94 -9.75
N HIS A 126 12.68 11.94 -9.07
CA HIS A 126 13.74 11.72 -8.10
C HIS A 126 13.25 10.98 -6.85
N LYS A 127 12.08 11.37 -6.32
CA LYS A 127 11.48 10.69 -5.16
C LYS A 127 11.05 9.27 -5.52
N LEU A 128 10.45 9.10 -6.70
CA LEU A 128 10.04 7.78 -7.18
C LEU A 128 11.24 6.87 -7.41
N LYS A 129 12.31 7.35 -8.07
CA LYS A 129 13.55 6.59 -8.27
C LYS A 129 14.18 6.21 -6.95
N ASN A 130 14.24 7.10 -5.96
CA ASN A 130 14.83 6.79 -4.65
C ASN A 130 13.98 5.77 -3.87
N LEU A 131 12.64 5.83 -3.98
CA LEU A 131 11.74 4.86 -3.37
C LEU A 131 11.89 3.48 -4.03
N ILE A 132 11.87 3.42 -5.37
CA ILE A 132 12.08 2.18 -6.13
C ILE A 132 13.48 1.62 -5.84
N MET A 133 14.53 2.45 -5.87
CA MET A 133 15.89 2.01 -5.58
C MET A 133 16.02 1.49 -4.16
N ARG A 134 15.46 2.14 -3.14
CA ARG A 134 15.47 1.62 -1.75
C ARG A 134 14.72 0.30 -1.60
N GLN A 135 13.76 0.01 -2.47
CA GLN A 135 13.01 -1.25 -2.43
C GLN A 135 13.67 -2.36 -3.26
N PHE A 136 14.40 -2.01 -4.33
CA PHE A 136 15.12 -2.95 -5.20
C PHE A 136 16.55 -3.25 -4.72
N THR A 137 17.26 -2.25 -4.23
CA THR A 137 18.49 -2.48 -3.46
C THR A 137 18.06 -2.92 -2.07
N ARG A 138 18.11 -4.23 -1.83
CA ARG A 138 18.20 -4.76 -0.46
C ARG A 138 19.25 -3.92 0.26
N PRO A 139 19.06 -3.51 1.53
CA PRO A 139 20.12 -2.86 2.28
C PRO A 139 21.32 -3.79 2.17
N ALA A 140 22.32 -3.38 1.40
CA ALA A 140 23.59 -4.05 1.40
C ALA A 140 24.03 -3.94 2.86
N LEU A 141 24.06 -5.08 3.55
CA LEU A 141 24.75 -5.21 4.81
C LEU A 141 26.05 -4.42 4.64
N PRO A 142 26.34 -3.39 5.45
CA PRO A 142 27.65 -2.79 5.40
C PRO A 142 28.59 -3.93 5.80
N SER A 143 29.20 -4.57 4.81
CA SER A 143 30.33 -5.45 4.99
C SER A 143 31.42 -4.53 5.51
N SER A 144 31.43 -4.35 6.83
CA SER A 144 32.57 -3.84 7.55
C SER A 144 33.71 -4.82 7.29
N PRO A 145 34.77 -4.46 6.54
CA PRO A 145 36.05 -4.86 7.06
C PRO A 145 36.16 -4.13 8.39
N ASN A 146 36.52 -4.89 9.42
CA ASN A 146 36.76 -4.42 10.76
C ASN A 146 37.95 -3.43 10.72
N VAL A 147 37.72 -2.19 10.28
CA VAL A 147 38.74 -1.14 10.34
C VAL A 147 38.63 -0.54 11.72
N LYS A 148 39.40 -1.10 12.65
CA LYS A 148 39.79 -0.40 13.89
C LYS A 148 40.61 0.82 13.49
N VAL A 149 39.97 1.88 13.01
CA VAL A 149 40.63 3.16 12.78
C VAL A 149 40.81 3.81 14.15
N ALA A 150 41.91 3.49 14.82
CA ALA A 150 42.34 4.16 16.04
C ALA A 150 42.94 5.55 15.79
N PHE A 151 42.96 6.05 14.54
CA PHE A 151 43.54 7.34 14.20
C PHE A 151 42.57 8.16 13.34
N HIS A 152 41.86 9.08 14.00
CA HIS A 152 40.86 9.98 13.40
C HIS A 152 41.45 11.12 12.54
N GLN A 153 42.74 11.08 12.23
CA GLN A 153 43.46 12.15 11.57
C GLN A 153 44.37 11.59 10.48
N CYS A 154 44.46 12.29 9.36
CA CYS A 154 45.40 11.94 8.30
C CYS A 154 46.83 12.14 8.78
N SER A 155 47.69 11.13 8.62
CA SER A 155 49.09 11.20 9.05
C SER A 155 49.96 12.20 8.25
N ILE A 156 49.42 12.81 7.19
CA ILE A 156 50.11 13.79 6.33
C ILE A 156 49.63 15.21 6.63
N CYS A 157 48.31 15.46 6.63
CA CYS A 157 47.76 16.81 6.86
C CYS A 157 47.20 17.03 8.27
N SER A 158 47.19 16.02 9.14
CA SER A 158 46.64 16.07 10.51
C SER A 158 45.16 16.47 10.61
N GLU A 159 44.47 16.54 9.48
CA GLU A 159 43.04 16.84 9.37
C GLU A 159 42.21 15.56 9.24
N PRO A 160 40.89 15.59 9.53
CA PRO A 160 40.02 14.46 9.27
C PRO A 160 40.08 14.07 7.79
N PRO A 161 40.31 12.79 7.46
CA PRO A 161 40.65 12.40 6.11
C PRO A 161 39.47 12.52 5.13
N THR A 162 39.64 13.33 4.09
CA THR A 162 38.72 13.39 2.95
C THR A 162 38.93 12.17 2.05
N ALA A 163 37.94 11.29 2.00
CA ALA A 163 38.02 9.95 1.36
C ALA A 163 39.19 9.11 1.94
N PRO A 164 38.99 8.50 3.14
CA PRO A 164 40.05 7.80 3.85
C PRO A 164 40.51 6.55 3.09
N HIS A 165 41.82 6.43 2.92
CA HIS A 165 42.48 5.22 2.42
C HIS A 165 43.49 4.71 3.45
N GLN A 166 43.50 3.40 3.66
CA GLN A 166 44.47 2.73 4.52
C GLN A 166 45.68 2.29 3.68
N GLY A 167 46.88 2.62 4.15
CA GLY A 167 48.12 2.19 3.51
C GLY A 167 48.43 0.71 3.76
N ALA A 168 49.61 0.26 3.33
CA ALA A 168 50.13 -1.06 3.70
C ALA A 168 50.51 -1.15 5.20
N CYS A 169 50.66 -0.01 5.87
CA CYS A 169 50.73 0.13 7.32
C CYS A 169 49.37 0.58 7.88
N GLU A 170 49.14 0.40 9.18
CA GLU A 170 47.85 0.69 9.85
C GLU A 170 47.43 2.19 9.85
N HIS A 171 48.19 3.06 9.16
CA HIS A 171 47.93 4.49 9.08
C HIS A 171 46.86 4.84 8.02
N VAL A 172 46.09 5.89 8.31
CA VAL A 172 45.03 6.43 7.43
C VAL A 172 45.50 7.74 6.77
N PHE A 173 45.18 7.88 5.47
CA PHE A 173 45.55 9.02 4.65
C PHE A 173 44.35 9.56 3.84
N CYS A 174 44.35 10.86 3.51
CA CYS A 174 43.45 11.43 2.50
C CYS A 174 43.84 10.91 1.11
N TYR A 175 42.85 10.71 0.22
CA TYR A 175 43.08 10.37 -1.19
C TYR A 175 44.05 11.36 -1.88
N TYR A 176 43.90 12.66 -1.59
CA TYR A 176 44.75 13.69 -2.21
C TYR A 176 46.19 13.67 -1.66
N CYS A 177 46.37 13.42 -0.37
CA CYS A 177 47.68 13.36 0.26
C CYS A 177 48.50 12.18 -0.31
N ILE A 178 47.91 10.99 -0.41
CA ILE A 178 48.62 9.82 -0.95
C ILE A 178 48.93 9.97 -2.45
N LYS A 179 48.00 10.57 -3.21
CA LYS A 179 48.20 10.83 -4.64
C LYS A 179 49.36 11.80 -4.87
N VAL A 180 49.46 12.88 -4.09
CA VAL A 180 50.57 13.84 -4.21
C VAL A 180 51.91 13.22 -3.77
N SER A 181 51.93 12.46 -2.68
CA SER A 181 53.15 11.80 -2.20
C SER A 181 53.71 10.78 -3.20
N CYS A 182 52.86 9.99 -3.86
CA CYS A 182 53.30 9.02 -4.88
C CYS A 182 53.94 9.67 -6.11
N TYR A 183 53.64 10.94 -6.42
CA TYR A 183 54.23 11.66 -7.55
C TYR A 183 55.50 12.45 -7.19
N GLY A 184 55.78 12.72 -5.90
CA GLY A 184 56.77 13.74 -5.51
C GLY A 184 57.81 13.36 -4.46
N TYR A 185 57.61 12.36 -3.59
CA TYR A 185 58.59 12.02 -2.55
C TYR A 185 58.39 10.58 -2.07
N ARG A 186 59.46 9.77 -2.09
CA ARG A 186 59.44 8.39 -1.58
C ARG A 186 59.17 8.47 -0.08
N ILE A 187 58.03 7.96 0.38
CA ILE A 187 57.76 7.83 1.82
C ILE A 187 58.69 6.73 2.36
N THR A 188 59.91 7.09 2.72
CA THR A 188 60.80 6.25 3.55
C THR A 188 60.43 6.49 5.00
N GLY A 189 59.45 5.73 5.49
CA GLY A 189 58.93 5.88 6.84
C GLY A 189 57.72 5.00 7.07
N CYS A 190 57.94 3.69 7.06
CA CYS A 190 57.32 2.80 8.03
C CYS A 190 58.42 2.42 9.02
#